data_AF-A0A0Q7AEC7-F1
#
_entry.id   AF-A0A0Q7AEC7-F1
#
_cell.length_a   1.000
_cell.length_b   1.000
_cell.length_c   1.000
_cell.angle_alpha   90.00
_cell.angle_beta   90.00
_cell.angle_gamma   90.00
#
_symmetry.space_group_name_H-M   'P 1'
#
loop_
_entity.id
_entity.type
_entity.pdbx_description
1 polymer ?
#
loop_
_entity_poly.entity_id
_entity_poly.type
_entity_poly.pdbx_seq_one_letter_code
_entity_poly.pdbx_strand_id
1 'polypeptide(L)' 'MNTPAKFLLLLDDAPRALLFDSRSHLLGEVIEEDGFIVDSLLRSATPCPTPIDGMLQAIVPPPSPQQAMRCYELR' A
#
# COMPACT_ATOMS: atom_id res chain seq x y z
N MET A 1 -8.02 -1.47 -19.69
CA MET A 1 -6.70 -2.14 -19.51
C MET A 1 -6.51 -2.30 -18.02
N ASN A 2 -6.32 -3.52 -17.51
CA ASN A 2 -6.07 -3.74 -16.09
C ASN A 2 -4.62 -3.38 -15.78
N THR A 3 -4.40 -2.26 -15.10
CA THR A 3 -3.06 -1.90 -14.60
C THR A 3 -2.77 -2.77 -13.37
N PRO A 4 -1.71 -3.59 -13.38
CA PRO A 4 -1.39 -4.44 -12.24
C PRO A 4 -0.89 -3.60 -11.05
N ALA A 5 -1.23 -4.05 -9.84
CA ALA A 5 -0.65 -3.50 -8.63
C ALA A 5 0.83 -3.87 -8.55
N LYS A 6 1.66 -2.88 -8.23
CA LYS A 6 3.11 -3.00 -8.10
C LYS A 6 3.60 -2.70 -6.69
N PHE A 7 2.92 -1.83 -5.96
CA PHE A 7 3.28 -1.51 -4.59
C PHE A 7 2.07 -1.65 -3.66
N LEU A 8 2.37 -2.03 -2.43
CA LEU A 8 1.45 -2.14 -1.31
C LEU A 8 1.96 -1.24 -0.18
N LEU A 9 1.13 -0.29 0.27
CA LEU A 9 1.37 0.49 1.48
C LEU A 9 0.46 0.03 2.60
N LEU A 10 1.05 -0.37 3.71
CA LEU A 10 0.34 -0.66 4.96
C LEU A 10 0.43 0.55 5.87
N LEU A 11 -0.72 0.92 6.42
CA LEU A 11 -0.89 2.01 7.37
C LEU A 11 -1.10 1.39 8.76
N ASP A 12 -0.16 1.50 9.71
CA ASP A 12 -0.19 0.71 10.96
C ASP A 12 -1.39 1.03 11.89
N ASP A 13 -2.08 2.16 11.68
CA ASP A 13 -3.18 2.64 12.56
C ASP A 13 -4.58 2.18 12.09
N ALA A 14 -4.68 1.55 10.93
CA ALA A 14 -5.94 1.03 10.38
C ALA A 14 -5.68 -0.22 9.54
N PRO A 15 -6.62 -1.17 9.41
CA PRO A 15 -6.44 -2.33 8.53
C PRO A 15 -6.63 -1.94 7.05
N ARG A 16 -5.90 -0.90 6.62
CA ARG A 16 -5.97 -0.28 5.32
C ARG A 16 -4.67 -0.58 4.58
N ALA A 17 -4.80 -1.35 3.52
CA ALA A 17 -3.75 -1.66 2.58
C ALA A 17 -4.02 -0.91 1.27
N LEU A 18 -3.09 -0.07 0.84
CA LEU A 18 -3.24 0.73 -0.38
C LEU A 18 -2.42 0.12 -1.51
N LEU A 19 -3.04 -0.05 -2.68
CA LEU A 19 -2.42 -0.64 -3.86
C LEU A 19 -2.08 0.45 -4.87
N PHE A 20 -0.87 0.42 -5.40
CA PHE A 20 -0.39 1.37 -6.39
C PHE A 20 0.18 0.68 -7.60
N ASP A 21 0.09 1.32 -8.76
CA ASP A 21 0.77 0.87 -9.98
C ASP A 21 2.27 1.21 -9.98
N SER A 22 2.97 0.78 -11.03
CA SER A 22 4.39 1.10 -11.26
C SER A 22 4.71 2.60 -11.38
N ARG A 23 3.70 3.45 -11.58
CA ARG A 23 3.81 4.91 -11.68
C ARG A 23 3.35 5.61 -10.40
N SER A 24 3.16 4.88 -9.30
CA SER A 24 2.68 5.41 -8.02
C SER A 24 1.25 5.97 -8.06
N HIS A 25 0.42 5.54 -9.01
CA HIS A 25 -1.00 5.88 -8.99
C HIS A 25 -1.76 4.91 -8.09
N LEU A 26 -2.63 5.45 -7.23
CA LEU A 26 -3.53 4.66 -6.40
C LEU A 26 -4.48 3.87 -7.30
N LEU A 27 -4.43 2.55 -7.20
CA LEU A 27 -5.35 1.63 -7.89
C LEU A 27 -6.56 1.29 -7.03
N GLY A 28 -6.39 1.29 -5.72
CA GLY A 28 -7.47 1.01 -4.78
C GLY A 28 -6.97 0.76 -3.37
N GLU A 29 -7.93 0.43 -2.52
CA GLU A 29 -7.73 0.14 -1.11
C GLU A 29 -8.31 -1.25 -0.79
N VAL A 30 -7.56 -2.01 0.00
CA VAL A 30 -7.98 -3.28 0.60
C VAL A 30 -8.26 -3.00 2.07
N ILE A 31 -9.52 -3.20 2.46
CA ILE A 31 -10.00 -3.06 3.83
C ILE A 31 -10.48 -4.44 4.27
N GLU A 32 -9.83 -4.99 5.29
CA GLU A 32 -10.14 -6.32 5.81
C GLU A 32 -10.10 -6.34 7.33
N GLU A 33 -10.92 -7.20 7.94
CA GLU A 33 -10.89 -7.39 9.40
C GLU A 33 -9.91 -8.50 9.82
N ASP A 34 -9.65 -9.49 8.95
CA ASP A 34 -8.86 -10.68 9.24
C ASP A 34 -7.44 -10.66 8.66
N GLY A 35 -7.16 -9.76 7.71
CA GLY A 35 -5.84 -9.54 7.10
C GLY A 35 -5.42 -10.61 6.08
N PHE A 36 -6.32 -11.48 5.64
CA PHE A 36 -5.97 -12.62 4.79
C PHE A 36 -5.40 -12.23 3.41
N ILE A 37 -6.01 -11.26 2.72
CA ILE A 37 -5.50 -10.79 1.41
C ILE A 37 -4.17 -10.10 1.61
N VAL A 38 -4.04 -9.25 2.64
CA VAL A 38 -2.79 -8.55 2.94
C VAL A 38 -1.65 -9.56 3.19
N ASP A 39 -1.86 -10.56 4.03
CA ASP A 39 -0.89 -11.61 4.29
C ASP A 39 -0.52 -12.39 3.01
N SER A 40 -1.51 -12.69 2.17
CA SER A 40 -1.27 -13.36 0.90
C SER A 40 -0.39 -12.53 -0.04
N LEU A 41 -0.63 -11.21 -0.13
CA LEU A 41 0.18 -10.29 -0.93
C LEU A 41 1.61 -10.17 -0.39
N LEU A 42 1.77 -10.15 0.92
CA LEU A 42 3.08 -10.02 1.57
C LEU A 42 3.99 -11.24 1.36
N ARG A 43 3.43 -12.45 1.16
CA ARG A 43 4.22 -13.68 0.95
C ARG A 43 5.19 -13.62 -0.23
N SER A 44 4.82 -12.90 -1.29
CA SER A 44 5.66 -12.72 -2.49
C SER A 44 6.30 -11.34 -2.59
N ALA A 45 5.97 -10.43 -1.67
CA ALA A 45 6.42 -9.05 -1.72
C ALA A 45 7.83 -8.86 -1.16
N THR A 46 8.47 -7.75 -1.52
CA THR A 46 9.78 -7.35 -0.99
C THR A 46 9.67 -5.99 -0.31
N PRO A 47 10.22 -5.78 0.90
CA PRO A 47 10.17 -4.46 1.55
C PRO A 47 10.82 -3.37 0.70
N CYS A 48 10.19 -2.21 0.57
CA CYS A 48 10.78 -1.01 -0.04
C CYS A 48 11.17 0.03 1.03
N PRO A 49 12.26 0.79 0.80
CA PRO A 49 12.87 1.65 1.83
C PRO A 49 11.97 2.79 2.30
N THR A 50 11.16 3.38 1.41
CA THR A 50 10.24 4.47 1.78
C THR A 50 9.15 4.62 0.71
N PRO A 51 7.89 4.93 1.09
CA PRO A 51 6.88 5.35 0.13
C PRO A 51 7.37 6.55 -0.67
N ILE A 52 7.20 6.55 -2.00
CA ILE A 52 7.55 7.70 -2.84
C ILE A 52 6.56 8.84 -2.53
N ASP A 53 7.03 10.10 -2.50
CA ASP A 53 6.21 11.28 -2.18
C ASP A 53 4.88 11.34 -2.97
N GLY A 54 4.88 10.87 -4.22
CA GLY A 54 3.68 10.80 -5.07
C GLY A 54 2.62 9.81 -4.55
N MET A 55 3.02 8.72 -3.90
CA MET A 55 2.08 7.76 -3.31
C MET A 55 1.35 8.39 -2.13
N LEU A 56 2.05 9.15 -1.29
CA LEU A 56 1.49 9.78 -0.10
C LEU A 56 0.44 10.85 -0.45
N GLN A 57 0.66 11.60 -1.53
CA GLN A 57 -0.28 12.62 -2.00
C GLN A 57 -1.60 12.03 -2.52
N ALA A 58 -1.60 10.75 -2.93
CA ALA A 58 -2.80 10.08 -3.42
C ALA A 58 -3.67 9.48 -2.29
N ILE A 59 -3.18 9.46 -1.05
CA ILE A 59 -3.90 8.87 0.08
C ILE A 59 -4.94 9.86 0.62
N VAL A 60 -6.19 9.40 0.74
CA VAL A 60 -7.28 10.17 1.34
C VAL A 60 -7.97 9.34 2.46
N PRO A 61 -8.13 9.89 3.67
CA PRO A 61 -7.48 11.12 4.16
C PRO A 61 -5.95 10.98 4.19
N PRO A 62 -5.20 12.08 4.05
CA PRO A 62 -3.74 12.04 4.10
C PRO A 62 -3.27 11.41 5.42
N PRO A 63 -2.20 10.59 5.41
CA PRO A 63 -1.70 9.97 6.62
C PRO A 63 -1.17 11.05 7.59
N SER A 64 -1.35 10.81 8.88
CA SER A 64 -0.78 11.67 9.92
C SER A 64 0.76 11.63 9.84
N PRO A 65 1.48 12.73 10.14
CA PRO A 65 2.95 12.73 10.12
C PRO A 65 3.61 11.70 11.06
N GLN A 66 2.87 11.24 12.06
CA GLN A 66 3.29 10.24 13.05
C GLN A 66 2.85 8.81 12.68
N GLN A 67 2.10 8.66 11.59
CA GLN A 67 1.55 7.38 11.18
C GLN A 67 2.66 6.51 10.59
N ALA A 68 2.92 5.38 11.23
CA ALA A 68 3.87 4.41 10.71
C ALA A 68 3.34 3.80 9.41
N MET A 69 4.21 3.74 8.41
CA MET A 69 3.89 3.23 7.08
C MET A 69 4.93 2.20 6.66
N ARG A 70 4.48 1.12 6.03
CA ARG A 70 5.35 0.08 5.49
C ARG A 70 5.09 -0.10 4.01
N CYS A 71 6.16 -0.08 3.23
CA CYS A 71 6.13 -0.22 1.78
C CYS A 71 6.57 -1.62 1.40
N TYR A 72 5.82 -2.24 0.47
CA TYR A 72 6.20 -3.51 -0.15
C TYR A 72 6.03 -3.45 -1.67
N GLU A 73 7.01 -3.94 -2.40
CA GLU A 73 6.95 -4.16 -3.84
C GLU A 73 6.39 -5.56 -4.13
N LEU A 74 5.30 -5.61 -4.88
CA LEU A 74 4.65 -6.84 -5.33
C LEU A 74 5.41 -7.42 -6.55
N ARG A 75 5.51 -8.75 -6.60
CA ARG A 75 6.15 -9.51 -7.68
C ARG A 75 5.14 -10.04 -8.68
#